data_AF-A0A7V4PNX4-F1
#
_entry.id   AF-A0A7V4PNX4-F1
#
_cell.length_a   1.000
_cell.length_b   1.000
_cell.length_c   1.000
_cell.angle_alpha   90.00
_cell.angle_beta   90.00
_cell.angle_gamma   90.00
#
_symmetry.space_group_name_H-M   'P 1'
#
loop_
_entity.id
_entity.type
_entity.pdbx_description
1 polymer ?
#
loop_
_entity_poly.entity_id
_entity_poly.type
_entity_poly.pdbx_seq_one_letter_code
_entity_poly.pdbx_strand_id
1 'polypeptide(L)' 'MAISQDLLDILACPKCKGEVRLNSAGDGLICQACRLMYPIKDDIP' A
#
# COMPACT_ATOMS: atom_id res chain seq x y z
N MET A 1 -2.62 20.12 10.96
CA MET A 1 -1.76 18.98 11.35
C MET A 1 -1.26 18.36 10.05
N ALA A 2 -0.03 18.69 9.66
CA ALA A 2 0.55 18.18 8.43
C ALA A 2 0.98 16.73 8.69
N ILE A 3 0.27 15.76 8.11
CA ILE A 3 0.77 14.39 8.07
C ILE A 3 2.02 14.44 7.18
N SER A 4 3.19 14.22 7.78
CA SER A 4 4.48 14.29 7.10
C SER A 4 4.51 13.31 5.93
N GLN A 5 4.93 13.78 4.76
CA GLN A 5 4.99 13.02 3.51
C GLN A 5 5.82 11.73 3.63
N ASP A 6 6.76 11.68 4.57
CA ASP A 6 7.54 10.49 4.92
C ASP A 6 6.68 9.26 5.36
N LEU A 7 5.42 9.47 5.78
CA LEU A 7 4.49 8.40 6.15
C LEU A 7 3.78 7.77 4.94
N LEU A 8 3.72 8.47 3.80
CA LEU A 8 3.07 7.99 2.57
C LEU A 8 4.03 7.19 1.68
N ASP A 9 5.35 7.44 1.78
CA ASP A 9 6.38 6.75 1.00
C ASP A 9 6.68 5.32 1.49
N ILE A 10 6.17 4.94 2.67
CA ILE A 10 6.26 3.58 3.22
C ILE A 10 4.89 2.91 3.03
N LEU A 11 4.48 2.67 1.79
CA LEU A 11 3.33 1.82 1.53
C LEU A 11 3.67 0.41 2.04
N ALA A 12 3.20 0.12 3.25
CA ALA A 12 3.31 -1.17 3.91
C ALA A 12 1.90 -1.74 4.06
N CYS A 13 1.80 -3.06 4.10
CA CYS A 13 0.50 -3.71 4.28
C CYS A 13 -0.15 -3.22 5.59
N PRO A 14 -1.38 -2.68 5.58
CA PRO A 14 -2.01 -2.14 6.79
C PRO A 14 -2.22 -3.20 7.89
N LYS A 15 -2.26 -4.49 7.51
CA LYS A 15 -2.49 -5.60 8.43
C LYS A 15 -1.22 -6.12 9.10
N CYS A 16 -0.10 -6.19 8.39
CA CYS A 16 1.13 -6.78 8.90
C CYS A 16 2.33 -5.82 8.92
N LYS A 17 2.18 -4.61 8.38
CA LYS A 17 3.24 -3.61 8.17
C LYS A 17 4.46 -4.14 7.40
N GLY A 18 4.30 -5.26 6.70
CA GLY A 18 5.32 -5.83 5.84
C GLY A 18 5.32 -5.17 4.46
N GLU A 19 6.37 -5.48 3.70
CA GLU A 19 6.53 -5.01 2.32
C GLU A 19 5.37 -5.46 1.43
N VAL A 20 4.89 -4.55 0.59
CA VAL A 20 3.94 -4.83 -0.48
C VAL A 20 4.61 -4.57 -1.82
N ARG A 21 4.22 -5.34 -2.83
CA ARG A 21 4.72 -5.19 -4.20
C ARG A 21 3.58 -4.76 -5.10
N LEU A 22 3.84 -3.80 -5.98
CA LEU A 22 2.93 -3.49 -7.08
C LEU A 22 2.75 -4.73 -7.97
N ASN A 23 1.52 -4.97 -8.38
CA ASN A 23 1.21 -5.98 -9.38
C ASN A 23 1.68 -5.52 -10.77
N SER A 24 1.69 -6.44 -11.73
CA SER A 24 2.16 -6.15 -13.09
C SER A 24 1.33 -5.09 -13.83
N ALA A 25 0.07 -4.89 -13.43
CA ALA A 25 -0.83 -3.91 -14.02
C ALA A 25 -0.67 -2.50 -13.40
N GLY A 26 0.03 -2.37 -12.28
CA GLY A 26 0.25 -1.09 -11.60
C GLY A 26 -0.95 -0.59 -10.81
N ASP A 27 -2.02 -1.37 -10.68
CA ASP A 27 -3.31 -0.97 -10.10
C ASP A 27 -3.60 -1.63 -8.74
N GLY A 28 -2.64 -2.41 -8.20
CA GLY A 28 -2.81 -3.08 -6.93
C GLY A 28 -1.51 -3.40 -6.21
N LEU A 29 -1.54 -3.31 -4.89
CA LEU A 29 -0.47 -3.69 -3.97
C LEU A 29 -0.71 -5.09 -3.42
N ILE A 30 0.17 -6.02 -3.78
CA ILE A 30 0.15 -7.40 -3.32
C ILE A 30 1.04 -7.52 -2.08
N CYS A 31 0.45 -7.95 -0.97
CA CYS A 31 1.19 -8.39 0.21
C CYS A 31 1.43 -9.91 0.15
N GLN A 32 2.69 -10.33 0.00
CA GLN A 32 3.02 -11.76 -0.01
C GLN A 32 2.79 -12.43 1.36
N ALA A 33 3.04 -11.72 2.47
CA ALA A 33 2.87 -12.25 3.81
C ALA A 33 1.40 -12.51 4.16
N CYS A 34 0.52 -11.56 3.84
CA CYS A 34 -0.92 -11.73 4.08
C CYS A 34 -1.63 -12.50 2.95
N ARG A 35 -0.99 -12.64 1.78
CA ARG A 35 -1.61 -13.12 0.53
C ARG A 35 -2.88 -12.32 0.18
N LEU A 36 -2.83 -11.01 0.45
CA LEU A 36 -3.89 -10.05 0.18
C LEU A 36 -3.43 -9.12 -0.95
N MET A 37 -4.40 -8.67 -1.75
CA MET A 37 -4.19 -7.68 -2.79
C MET A 37 -5.06 -6.46 -2.46
N TYR A 38 -4.41 -5.31 -2.32
CA TYR A 38 -5.05 -4.03 -2.05
C TYR A 38 -5.13 -3.26 -3.37
N PRO A 39 -6.32 -3.03 -3.93
CA PRO A 39 -6.45 -2.21 -5.12
C PRO A 39 -6.05 -0.76 -4.80
N ILE A 40 -5.28 -0.14 -5.68
CA ILE A 40 -4.98 1.30 -5.63
C ILE A 40 -6.19 2.01 -6.24
N LYS A 41 -7.00 2.66 -5.39
CA LYS A 41 -8.14 3.47 -5.80
C LYS A 41 -7.96 4.89 -5.23
N ASP A 42 -7.49 5.78 -6.09
CA ASP A 42 -7.23 7.18 -5.78
C ASP A 42 -8.51 8.01 -5.85
N ASP A 43 -9.25 8.14 -4.74
CA ASP A 43 -10.14 9.30 -4.52
C ASP A 43 -10.66 9.48 -3.07
N ILE A 44 -9.85 9.20 -2.02
CA ILE A 44 -10.22 9.66 -0.66
C ILE A 44 -8.97 10.18 0.08
N PRO A 45 -8.89 11.48 0.42
CA PRO A 45 -7.83 12.07 1.24
C PRO A 45 -7.87 11.62 2.71
#